data_AF-R1CEK0-F1
#
_entry.id   AF-R1CEK0-F1
#
_cell.length_a   1.000
_cell.length_b   1.000
_cell.length_c   1.000
_cell.angle_alpha   90.00
_cell.angle_beta   90.00
_cell.angle_gamma   90.00
#
_symmetry.space_group_name_H-M   'P 1'
#
loop_
_entity.id
_entity.type
_entity.pdbx_description
1 polymer ?
#
loop_
_entity_poly.entity_id
_entity_poly.type
_entity_poly.pdbx_seq_one_letter_code
_entity_poly.pdbx_strand_id
1 'polypeptide(L)'
;MNSIRNLSVNNVITQANIQKNNNVENLKSKINNAEKTKDNQKLMEVCKEFESIFIHMMLKQMRSTVPDSGITNKSTAREIFEDMYDQEVAKQVSNQGEGIGIAKVLYEQMKNSI
;
A
#
# COMPACT_ATOMS: atom_id res chain seq x y z
N MET A 1 -23.55 18.10 20.53
CA MET A 1 -23.44 17.57 19.14
C MET A 1 -21.99 17.33 18.66
N ASN A 2 -20.95 17.87 19.31
CA ASN A 2 -19.55 17.76 18.85
C ASN A 2 -18.78 16.50 19.31
N SER A 3 -19.34 15.68 20.20
CA SER A 3 -18.67 14.48 20.73
C SER A 3 -18.72 13.29 19.76
N ILE A 4 -19.84 13.10 19.05
CA ILE A 4 -20.05 11.94 18.16
C ILE A 4 -19.18 12.03 16.87
N ARG A 5 -18.88 13.25 16.40
CA ARG A 5 -18.01 13.46 15.22
C ARG A 5 -16.55 13.07 15.49
N ASN A 6 -16.05 13.27 16.72
CA ASN A 6 -14.69 12.92 17.10
C ASN A 6 -14.45 11.40 17.24
N LEU A 7 -15.46 10.63 17.66
CA LEU A 7 -15.33 9.17 17.77
C LEU A 7 -15.23 8.48 16.40
N SER A 8 -15.94 8.98 15.38
CA SER A 8 -15.88 8.41 14.02
C SER A 8 -14.54 8.69 13.32
N VAL A 9 -14.03 9.92 13.44
CA VAL A 9 -12.73 10.32 12.88
C VAL A 9 -11.59 9.57 13.56
N ASN A 10 -11.62 9.42 14.89
CA ASN A 10 -10.61 8.63 15.61
C ASN A 10 -10.63 7.15 15.25
N ASN A 11 -11.80 6.57 14.94
CA ASN A 11 -11.90 5.17 14.50
C ASN A 11 -11.28 4.97 13.10
N VAL A 12 -11.48 5.91 12.17
CA VAL A 12 -10.83 5.88 10.84
C VAL A 12 -9.31 6.05 10.97
N ILE A 13 -8.85 6.99 11.81
CA ILE A 13 -7.42 7.20 12.10
C ILE A 13 -6.80 5.95 12.75
N THR A 14 -7.54 5.24 13.60
CA THR A 14 -7.10 3.99 14.22
C THR A 14 -6.98 2.87 13.19
N GLN A 15 -7.94 2.74 12.27
CA GLN A 15 -7.88 1.73 11.19
C GLN A 15 -6.73 1.97 10.20
N ALA A 16 -6.45 3.23 9.85
CA ALA A 16 -5.31 3.61 9.02
C ALA A 16 -3.96 3.24 9.69
N ASN A 17 -3.84 3.43 11.01
CA ASN A 17 -2.63 3.07 11.76
C ASN A 17 -2.43 1.55 11.90
N ILE A 18 -3.51 0.75 11.97
CA ILE A 18 -3.45 -0.71 12.07
C ILE A 18 -2.96 -1.36 10.75
N GLN A 19 -3.29 -0.79 9.59
CA GLN A 19 -2.84 -1.31 8.30
C GLN A 19 -1.32 -1.11 8.10
N LYS A 20 -0.72 -0.05 8.66
CA LYS A 20 0.68 0.31 8.41
C LYS A 20 1.71 -0.62 9.06
N ASN A 21 1.40 -1.25 10.20
CA ASN A 21 2.35 -2.06 10.97
C ASN A 21 2.30 -3.59 10.71
N ASN A 22 1.31 -4.08 9.97
CA ASN A 22 1.10 -5.53 9.78
C ASN A 22 1.51 -6.07 8.41
N ASN A 23 1.87 -5.21 7.45
CA ASN A 23 1.99 -5.61 6.05
C ASN A 23 3.28 -6.40 5.76
N VAL A 24 4.43 -6.01 6.31
CA VAL A 24 5.72 -6.66 5.97
C VAL A 24 5.81 -8.09 6.51
N GLU A 25 5.35 -8.33 7.75
CA GLU A 25 5.31 -9.69 8.31
C GLU A 25 4.28 -10.57 7.58
N ASN A 26 3.13 -10.00 7.24
CA ASN A 26 2.11 -10.69 6.46
C ASN A 26 2.64 -11.08 5.06
N LEU A 27 3.31 -10.16 4.35
CA LEU A 27 3.95 -10.44 3.06
C LEU A 27 4.97 -11.58 3.18
N LYS A 28 5.88 -11.53 4.17
CA LYS A 28 6.85 -12.61 4.41
C LYS A 28 6.18 -13.96 4.64
N SER A 29 5.11 -13.99 5.43
CA SER A 29 4.36 -15.22 5.68
C SER A 29 3.69 -15.76 4.41
N LYS A 30 3.16 -14.88 3.55
CA LYS A 30 2.54 -15.27 2.27
C LYS A 30 3.57 -15.80 1.28
N ILE A 31 4.76 -15.19 1.18
CA ILE A 31 5.88 -15.69 0.37
C ILE A 31 6.25 -17.12 0.77
N ASN A 32 6.50 -17.35 2.06
CA ASN A 32 6.88 -18.67 2.56
C ASN A 32 5.83 -19.74 2.28
N ASN A 33 4.54 -19.38 2.32
CA ASN A 33 3.46 -20.30 1.99
C ASN A 33 3.35 -20.56 0.47
N ALA A 34 3.53 -19.52 -0.37
CA ALA A 34 3.53 -19.66 -1.82
C ALA A 34 4.69 -20.55 -2.31
N GLU A 35 5.89 -20.39 -1.74
CA GLU A 35 7.06 -21.22 -2.05
C GLU A 35 6.83 -22.69 -1.68
N LYS A 36 6.32 -22.96 -0.47
CA LYS A 36 6.04 -24.33 0.00
C LYS A 36 4.97 -25.03 -0.84
N THR A 37 3.99 -24.29 -1.34
CA THR A 37 2.86 -24.85 -2.08
C THR A 37 3.08 -24.89 -3.60
N LYS A 38 4.18 -24.29 -4.11
CA LYS A 38 4.43 -24.06 -5.55
C LYS A 38 3.23 -23.44 -6.27
N ASP A 39 2.45 -22.65 -5.54
CA ASP A 39 1.23 -22.04 -6.02
C ASP A 39 1.58 -20.76 -6.78
N ASN A 40 1.70 -20.88 -8.10
CA ASN A 40 2.04 -19.78 -9.00
C ASN A 40 1.07 -18.60 -8.88
N GLN A 41 -0.21 -18.86 -8.57
CA GLN A 41 -1.20 -17.80 -8.43
C GLN A 41 -0.96 -17.02 -7.15
N LYS A 42 -0.76 -17.70 -6.02
CA LYS A 42 -0.41 -17.03 -4.76
C LYS A 42 0.91 -16.26 -4.84
N LEU A 43 1.90 -16.80 -5.54
CA LEU A 43 3.17 -16.10 -5.75
C LEU A 43 2.97 -14.79 -6.53
N MET A 44 2.15 -14.81 -7.59
CA MET A 44 1.78 -13.62 -8.35
C MET A 44 0.99 -12.61 -7.50
N GLU A 45 0.03 -13.07 -6.68
CA GLU A 45 -0.73 -12.20 -5.76
C GLU A 45 0.19 -11.47 -4.79
N VAL A 46 1.18 -12.16 -4.23
CA VAL A 46 2.18 -11.55 -3.34
C VAL A 46 3.06 -10.54 -4.09
N CYS A 47 3.43 -10.82 -5.33
CA CYS A 47 4.17 -9.87 -6.16
C CYS A 47 3.35 -8.60 -6.45
N LYS A 48 2.04 -8.73 -6.69
CA LYS A 48 1.12 -7.59 -6.85
C LYS A 48 0.91 -6.79 -5.56
N GLU A 49 0.90 -7.45 -4.40
CA GLU A 49 0.88 -6.76 -3.10
C GLU A 49 2.15 -5.96 -2.88
N PHE A 50 3.31 -6.51 -3.23
CA PHE A 50 4.58 -5.79 -3.19
C PHE A 50 4.58 -4.57 -4.14
N GLU A 51 4.11 -4.75 -5.38
CA GLU A 51 4.00 -3.66 -6.35
C GLU A 51 3.08 -2.53 -5.84
N SER A 52 1.97 -2.86 -5.17
CA SER A 52 1.12 -1.85 -4.51
C SER A 52 1.88 -1.04 -3.46
N ILE A 53 2.71 -1.68 -2.64
CA ILE A 53 3.51 -0.96 -1.62
C ILE A 53 4.52 -0.04 -2.30
N PHE A 54 5.16 -0.52 -3.36
CA PHE A 54 6.12 0.26 -4.12
C PHE A 54 5.48 1.48 -4.78
N ILE A 55 4.33 1.32 -5.44
CA ILE A 55 3.59 2.44 -6.05
C ILE A 55 3.17 3.45 -4.98
N HIS A 56 2.68 2.99 -3.81
CA HIS A 56 2.34 3.90 -2.71
C HIS A 56 3.55 4.73 -2.25
N MET A 57 4.71 4.09 -2.09
CA MET A 57 5.95 4.79 -1.76
C MET A 57 6.34 5.80 -2.84
N MET A 58 6.22 5.43 -4.13
CA MET A 58 6.48 6.33 -5.26
C MET A 58 5.56 7.55 -5.23
N LEU A 59 4.24 7.36 -5.11
CA LEU A 59 3.25 8.44 -5.02
C LEU A 59 3.54 9.38 -3.86
N LYS A 60 3.89 8.82 -2.71
CA LYS A 60 4.27 9.59 -1.52
C LYS A 60 5.51 10.45 -1.77
N GLN A 61 6.57 9.88 -2.36
CA GLN A 61 7.78 10.63 -2.68
C GLN A 61 7.52 11.72 -3.73
N MET A 62 6.72 11.43 -4.77
CA MET A 62 6.30 12.42 -5.75
C MET A 62 5.56 13.59 -5.07
N ARG A 63 4.64 13.30 -4.16
CA ARG A 63 3.91 14.33 -3.39
C ARG A 63 4.83 15.17 -2.51
N SER A 64 5.84 14.55 -1.90
CA SER A 64 6.87 15.26 -1.13
C SER A 64 7.72 16.22 -1.97
N THR A 65 7.79 16.04 -3.30
CA THR A 65 8.49 16.99 -4.19
C THR A 65 7.70 18.25 -4.49
N VAL A 66 6.38 18.26 -4.26
CA VAL A 66 5.55 19.45 -4.49
C VAL A 66 5.69 20.38 -3.30
N PRO A 67 6.24 21.61 -3.48
CA PRO A 67 6.36 22.57 -2.40
C PRO A 67 4.99 22.90 -1.82
N ASP A 68 4.90 23.05 -0.50
CA ASP A 68 3.68 23.51 0.15
C ASP A 68 3.41 24.98 -0.22
N SER A 69 2.69 25.20 -1.32
CA SER A 69 2.40 26.52 -1.87
C SER A 69 1.21 27.22 -1.19
N GLY A 70 0.88 26.82 0.04
CA GLY A 70 -0.33 27.24 0.75
C GLY A 70 -0.06 28.17 1.92
N ILE A 71 -0.84 29.26 1.98
CA ILE A 71 -0.95 30.19 3.12
C ILE A 71 -1.48 29.48 4.39
N THR A 72 -1.90 28.21 4.29
CA THR A 72 -2.44 27.39 5.38
C THR A 72 -1.57 26.16 5.63
N ASN A 73 -1.19 25.92 6.89
CA ASN A 73 -0.49 24.70 7.31
C ASN A 73 -1.29 23.44 6.91
N LYS A 74 -0.59 22.40 6.42
CA LYS A 74 -1.18 21.06 6.23
C LYS A 74 -1.74 20.56 7.55
N SER A 75 -3.00 20.13 7.56
CA SER A 75 -3.60 19.49 8.74
C SER A 75 -3.23 18.02 8.79
N THR A 76 -3.08 17.46 9.99
CA THR A 76 -2.84 16.02 10.19
C THR A 76 -3.95 15.17 9.56
N ALA A 77 -5.20 15.64 9.58
CA ALA A 77 -6.32 14.96 8.94
C ALA A 77 -6.17 14.88 7.41
N ARG A 78 -5.63 15.94 6.77
CA ARG A 78 -5.35 15.95 5.33
C ARG A 78 -4.25 14.95 4.99
N GLU A 79 -3.16 14.93 5.75
CA GLU A 79 -2.06 13.99 5.53
C GLU A 79 -2.52 12.54 5.61
N ILE A 80 -3.33 12.19 6.62
CA ILE A 80 -3.87 10.84 6.78
C ILE A 80 -4.80 10.48 5.60
N PHE A 81 -5.67 11.40 5.18
CA PHE A 81 -6.55 11.16 4.03
C PHE A 81 -5.77 10.96 2.73
N GLU A 82 -4.74 11.79 2.49
CA GLU A 82 -3.87 11.66 1.32
C GLU A 82 -3.09 10.33 1.33
N ASP A 83 -2.58 9.90 2.48
CA ASP A 83 -1.89 8.60 2.62
C ASP A 83 -2.84 7.43 2.32
N MET A 84 -4.07 7.46 2.84
CA MET A 84 -5.10 6.45 2.55
C MET A 84 -5.53 6.46 1.07
N TYR A 85 -5.67 7.65 0.49
CA TYR A 85 -5.99 7.79 -0.93
C TYR A 85 -4.87 7.19 -1.80
N ASP A 86 -3.61 7.53 -1.51
CA ASP A 86 -2.45 7.00 -2.24
C ASP A 86 -2.35 5.47 -2.09
N GLN A 87 -2.73 4.90 -0.94
CA GLN A 87 -2.79 3.44 -0.73
C GLN A 87 -3.83 2.76 -1.64
N GLU A 88 -5.06 3.28 -1.70
CA GLU A 88 -6.11 2.70 -2.54
C GLU A 88 -5.81 2.86 -4.04
N VAL A 89 -5.26 4.01 -4.44
CA VAL A 89 -4.79 4.21 -5.81
C VAL A 89 -3.70 3.20 -6.15
N ALA A 90 -2.72 3.00 -5.28
CA ALA A 90 -1.64 2.05 -5.52
C ALA A 90 -2.15 0.60 -5.65
N LYS A 91 -3.14 0.22 -4.84
CA LYS A 91 -3.80 -1.09 -4.89
C LYS A 91 -4.62 -1.28 -6.16
N GLN A 92 -5.33 -0.25 -6.60
CA GLN A 92 -6.08 -0.31 -7.87
C GLN A 92 -5.11 -0.47 -9.04
N VAL A 93 -4.05 0.33 -9.08
CA VAL A 93 -3.05 0.29 -10.15
C VAL A 93 -2.35 -1.06 -10.20
N SER A 94 -1.91 -1.64 -9.08
CA SER A 94 -1.23 -2.95 -9.10
C SER A 94 -2.15 -4.12 -9.51
N ASN A 95 -3.46 -3.99 -9.29
CA ASN A 95 -4.42 -5.03 -9.65
C ASN A 95 -4.97 -4.89 -11.07
N GLN A 96 -4.93 -3.69 -11.65
CA GLN A 96 -5.43 -3.42 -13.00
C GLN A 96 -4.43 -3.88 -14.06
N GLY A 97 -4.82 -4.89 -14.85
CA GLY A 97 -3.97 -5.42 -15.92
C GLY A 97 -2.64 -5.97 -15.40
N GLU A 98 -1.54 -5.52 -16.00
CA GLU A 98 -0.16 -5.83 -15.58
C GLU A 98 0.41 -4.81 -14.57
N GLY A 99 -0.39 -3.85 -14.10
CA GLY A 99 0.08 -2.78 -13.21
C GLY A 99 1.17 -1.94 -13.87
N ILE A 100 2.26 -1.69 -13.14
CA ILE A 100 3.46 -1.03 -13.68
C ILE A 100 4.52 -2.05 -14.16
N GLY A 101 4.22 -3.35 -14.07
CA GLY A 101 5.06 -4.44 -14.55
C GLY A 101 6.10 -4.96 -13.56
N ILE A 102 6.20 -4.38 -12.35
CA ILE A 102 7.17 -4.83 -11.33
C ILE A 102 6.77 -6.19 -10.78
N ALA A 103 5.47 -6.42 -10.57
CA ALA A 103 4.99 -7.71 -10.07
C ALA A 103 5.39 -8.87 -10.99
N LYS A 104 5.34 -8.66 -12.30
CA LYS A 104 5.72 -9.65 -13.31
C LYS A 104 7.23 -9.94 -13.28
N VAL A 105 8.06 -8.89 -13.23
CA VAL A 105 9.51 -9.06 -13.13
C VAL A 105 9.88 -9.81 -11.85
N LEU A 106 9.29 -9.45 -10.72
CA LEU A 106 9.53 -10.12 -9.45
C LEU A 106 9.11 -11.59 -9.48
N TYR A 107 7.93 -11.88 -10.05
CA TYR A 107 7.43 -13.23 -10.24
C TYR A 107 8.40 -14.09 -11.05
N GLU A 108 8.90 -13.59 -12.19
CA GLU A 108 9.87 -14.31 -13.02
C GLU A 108 11.19 -14.55 -12.28
N GLN A 109 11.68 -13.57 -11.50
CA GLN A 109 12.88 -13.75 -10.68
C GLN A 109 12.69 -14.84 -9.61
N MET A 110 11.56 -14.83 -8.90
CA MET A 110 11.27 -15.84 -7.89
C MET A 110 11.10 -17.22 -8.51
N LYS A 111 10.40 -17.33 -9.64
CA LYS A 111 10.24 -18.59 -10.37
C LYS A 111 11.56 -19.17 -10.87
N ASN A 112 12.50 -18.32 -11.29
CA ASN A 112 13.83 -18.78 -11.73
C ASN A 112 14.76 -19.15 -10.56
N SER A 113 14.45 -18.70 -9.33
CA SER A 113 15.24 -18.98 -8.13
C SER A 113 14.74 -20.18 -7.32
N ILE A 114 13.55 -20.71 -7.62
CA ILE A 114 12.91 -21.88 -6.95
C ILE A 114 13.04 -23.11 -7.85
#